data_AF-A0A133Z0W3-F1
#
_entry.id   AF-A0A133Z0W3-F1
#
_cell.length_a   1.000
_cell.length_b   1.000
_cell.length_c   1.000
_cell.angle_alpha   90.00
_cell.angle_beta   90.00
_cell.angle_gamma   90.00
#
_symmetry.space_group_name_H-M   'P 1'
#
loop_
_entity.id
_entity.type
_entity.pdbx_description
1 polymer ?
#
loop_
_entity_poly.entity_id
_entity_poly.type
_entity_poly.pdbx_seq_one_letter_code
_entity_poly.pdbx_strand_id
1 'polypeptide(L)'
;MKTVNEVSKIAGISIRTLQYYDKIGLLKPSAYSESGYRLYGDEDLKVLQSILLFKALEFPLKEIKEIITSKHYSRNLKLKDKV
;
A
#
# COMPACT_ATOMS: atom_id res chain seq x y z
N MET A 1 -2.84 12.35 -4.82
CA MET A 1 -2.86 11.91 -3.40
C MET A 1 -4.29 11.62 -2.98
N LYS A 2 -4.53 10.59 -2.18
CA LYS A 2 -5.85 10.18 -1.66
C LYS A 2 -5.79 9.99 -0.15
N THR A 3 -6.84 10.41 0.56
CA THR A 3 -6.97 10.21 2.01
C THR A 3 -7.23 8.75 2.36
N VAL A 4 -6.97 8.35 3.61
CA VAL A 4 -7.29 6.99 4.10
C VAL A 4 -8.74 6.58 3.87
N ASN A 5 -9.69 7.53 3.93
CA ASN A 5 -11.11 7.26 3.70
C ASN A 5 -11.39 6.94 2.22
N GLU A 6 -10.83 7.73 1.30
CA GLU A 6 -10.95 7.46 -0.13
C GLU A 6 -10.32 6.12 -0.52
N VAL A 7 -9.12 5.83 0.01
CA VAL A 7 -8.45 4.55 -0.25
C VAL A 7 -9.25 3.38 0.31
N SER A 8 -9.82 3.50 1.51
CA SER A 8 -10.69 2.48 2.10
C SER A 8 -11.87 2.13 1.20
N LYS A 9 -12.52 3.15 0.62
CA LYS A 9 -13.64 2.97 -0.31
C LYS A 9 -13.21 2.34 -1.63
N ILE A 10 -12.10 2.78 -2.21
CA ILE A 10 -11.58 2.27 -3.49
C ILE A 10 -11.15 0.80 -3.36
N ALA A 11 -10.43 0.48 -2.28
CA ALA A 11 -9.84 -0.84 -2.07
C ALA A 11 -10.80 -1.85 -1.42
N GLY A 12 -11.98 -1.42 -0.99
CA GLY A 12 -12.96 -2.29 -0.33
C GLY A 12 -12.49 -2.85 1.02
N ILE A 13 -11.56 -2.17 1.70
CA ILE A 13 -11.04 -2.58 3.01
C ILE A 13 -11.31 -1.51 4.06
N SER A 14 -11.38 -1.92 5.32
CA SER A 14 -11.61 -0.98 6.41
C SER A 14 -10.45 0.01 6.58
N ILE A 15 -10.75 1.23 7.07
CA ILE A 15 -9.75 2.20 7.51
C ILE A 15 -8.80 1.57 8.55
N ARG A 16 -9.32 0.72 9.44
CA ARG A 16 -8.53 -0.01 10.45
C ARG A 16 -7.49 -0.92 9.81
N THR A 17 -7.81 -1.56 8.68
CA THR A 17 -6.87 -2.39 7.91
C THR A 17 -5.71 -1.55 7.38
N LEU A 18 -6.00 -0.38 6.77
CA LEU A 18 -4.97 0.54 6.28
C LEU A 18 -4.08 1.06 7.42
N GLN A 19 -4.69 1.46 8.55
CA GLN A 19 -3.93 1.89 9.73
C GLN A 19 -3.06 0.77 10.30
N TYR A 20 -3.56 -0.47 10.28
CA TYR A 20 -2.80 -1.63 10.71
C TYR A 20 -1.60 -1.89 9.79
N TYR A 21 -1.79 -1.82 8.47
CA TYR A 21 -0.71 -1.97 7.50
C TYR A 21 0.37 -0.91 7.67
N ASP A 22 0.01 0.34 7.94
CA ASP A 22 0.96 1.40 8.29
C ASP A 22 1.69 1.09 9.61
N LYS A 23 0.95 0.72 10.66
CA LYS A 23 1.52 0.40 11.98
C LYS A 23 2.58 -0.71 11.91
N ILE A 24 2.36 -1.75 11.09
CA ILE A 24 3.33 -2.84 10.91
C ILE A 24 4.38 -2.54 9.82
N GLY A 25 4.31 -1.38 9.18
CA GLY A 25 5.19 -0.95 8.10
C GLY A 25 5.06 -1.79 6.84
N LEU A 26 3.89 -2.38 6.60
CA LEU A 26 3.58 -3.11 5.36
C LEU A 26 3.23 -2.15 4.22
N LEU A 27 2.45 -1.10 4.51
CA LEU A 27 2.13 -0.04 3.57
C LEU A 27 2.24 1.30 4.29
N LYS A 28 3.12 2.19 3.82
CA LYS A 28 3.25 3.53 4.37
C LYS A 28 2.66 4.56 3.41
N PRO A 29 2.01 5.62 3.92
CA PRO A 29 1.57 6.72 3.07
C PRO A 29 2.78 7.49 2.54
N SER A 30 2.71 7.93 1.29
CA SER A 30 3.73 8.80 0.67
C SER A 30 3.80 10.18 1.32
N ALA A 31 2.72 10.66 1.94
CA ALA A 31 2.68 11.96 2.59
C ALA A 31 1.69 12.02 3.77
N TYR A 32 1.78 13.11 4.52
CA TYR A 32 0.78 13.50 5.51
C TYR A 32 0.26 14.89 5.14
N SER A 33 -1.04 15.14 5.34
CA SER A 33 -1.62 16.48 5.19
C SER A 33 -1.12 17.39 6.31
N GLU A 34 -1.33 18.70 6.17
CA GLU A 34 -1.00 19.68 7.22
C GLU A 34 -1.68 19.36 8.56
N SER A 35 -2.90 18.81 8.52
CA SER A 35 -3.64 18.36 9.71
C SER A 35 -3.24 16.96 10.21
N GLY A 36 -2.22 16.33 9.63
CA GLY A 36 -1.70 15.02 10.02
C GLY A 36 -2.43 13.81 9.43
N TYR A 37 -3.33 13.98 8.46
CA TYR A 37 -4.01 12.86 7.80
C TYR A 37 -3.07 12.13 6.84
N ARG A 38 -3.20 10.80 6.75
CA ARG A 38 -2.43 9.98 5.80
C ARG A 38 -2.87 10.24 4.37
N LEU A 39 -1.91 10.48 3.49
CA LEU A 39 -2.10 10.71 2.07
C LEU A 39 -1.34 9.66 1.26
N TYR A 40 -2.08 8.93 0.43
CA TYR A 40 -1.57 7.86 -0.41
C TYR A 40 -1.45 8.33 -1.86
N GLY A 41 -0.25 8.17 -2.44
CA GLY A 41 0.02 8.43 -3.85
C GLY A 41 -0.26 7.22 -4.73
N ASP A 42 -0.09 7.37 -6.04
CA ASP A 42 -0.38 6.28 -6.99
C ASP A 42 0.54 5.07 -6.78
N GLU A 43 1.81 5.29 -6.42
CA GLU A 43 2.74 4.22 -6.05
C GLU A 43 2.27 3.42 -4.84
N ASP A 44 1.73 4.11 -3.81
CA ASP A 44 1.19 3.44 -2.63
C ASP A 44 -0.03 2.57 -2.99
N LEU A 45 -0.84 3.02 -3.96
CA LEU A 45 -1.99 2.26 -4.44
C LEU A 45 -1.57 1.03 -5.24
N LYS A 46 -0.51 1.12 -6.05
CA LYS A 46 0.07 -0.03 -6.75
C LYS A 46 0.60 -1.07 -5.74
N VAL A 47 1.26 -0.63 -4.68
CA VAL A 47 1.71 -1.50 -3.58
C VAL A 47 0.52 -2.11 -2.84
N LEU A 48 -0.50 -1.32 -2.50
CA LEU A 48 -1.72 -1.79 -1.85
C LEU A 48 -2.43 -2.86 -2.70
N GLN A 49 -2.56 -2.65 -4.00
CA GLN A 49 -3.15 -3.63 -4.92
C GLN A 49 -2.41 -4.97 -4.85
N SER A 50 -1.07 -4.94 -4.80
CA SER A 50 -0.27 -6.16 -4.70
C SER A 50 -0.41 -6.83 -3.33
N ILE A 51 -0.45 -6.06 -2.24
CA ILE A 51 -0.74 -6.59 -0.91
C ILE A 51 -2.08 -7.33 -0.90
N LEU A 52 -3.12 -6.74 -1.49
CA LEU A 52 -4.45 -7.34 -1.55
C LEU A 52 -4.48 -8.59 -2.42
N LEU A 53 -3.73 -8.61 -3.54
CA LEU A 53 -3.59 -9.80 -4.37
C LEU A 53 -2.96 -10.95 -3.58
N PHE A 54 -1.82 -10.74 -2.93
CA PHE A 54 -1.17 -11.80 -2.14
C PHE A 54 -2.02 -12.21 -0.92
N LYS A 55 -2.75 -11.27 -0.33
CA LYS A 55 -3.72 -11.56 0.74
C LYS A 55 -4.83 -12.48 0.26
N ALA A 56 -5.35 -12.27 -0.96
CA ALA A 56 -6.37 -13.12 -1.57
C ALA A 56 -5.84 -14.53 -1.91
N LEU A 57 -4.52 -14.66 -2.13
CA LEU A 57 -3.81 -15.92 -2.28
C LEU A 57 -3.38 -16.55 -0.94
N GLU A 58 -3.92 -16.05 0.18
CA GLU A 58 -3.70 -16.54 1.54
C GLU A 58 -2.26 -16.47 2.07
N PHE A 59 -1.41 -15.63 1.46
CA PHE A 59 -0.06 -15.40 1.98
C PHE A 59 -0.13 -14.68 3.34
N PRO A 60 0.70 -15.09 4.33
CA PRO A 60 0.79 -14.38 5.60
C PRO A 60 1.42 -13.00 5.39
N LEU A 61 0.97 -12.01 6.17
CA LEU A 61 1.40 -10.61 6.00
C LEU A 61 2.92 -10.42 6.10
N LYS A 62 3.61 -11.29 6.85
CA LYS A 62 5.07 -11.27 6.97
C LYS A 62 5.74 -11.59 5.63
N GLU A 63 5.28 -12.64 4.94
CA GLU A 63 5.79 -13.02 3.62
C GLU A 63 5.45 -11.94 2.57
N ILE A 64 4.23 -11.41 2.61
CA ILE A 64 3.85 -10.29 1.73
C ILE A 64 4.81 -9.12 1.90
N LYS A 65 5.17 -8.77 3.14
CA LYS A 65 6.14 -7.71 3.43
C LYS A 65 7.50 -8.01 2.80
N GLU A 66 7.99 -9.24 2.93
CA GLU A 66 9.27 -9.67 2.35
C GLU A 66 9.26 -9.58 0.82
N ILE A 67 8.15 -10.00 0.19
CA ILE A 67 7.97 -9.93 -1.27
C ILE A 67 8.01 -8.47 -1.76
N ILE A 68 7.20 -7.58 -1.16
CA ILE A 68 7.08 -6.20 -1.65
C ILE A 68 8.29 -5.32 -1.32
N THR A 69 9.08 -5.69 -0.31
CA THR A 69 10.33 -4.98 0.04
C THR A 69 11.55 -5.55 -0.68
N SER A 70 11.39 -6.66 -1.41
CA SER A 70 12.47 -7.24 -2.21
C SER A 70 12.93 -6.27 -3.31
N LYS A 71 14.25 -6.23 -3.56
CA LYS A 71 14.86 -5.37 -4.61
C LYS A 71 14.24 -5.59 -6.00
N HIS A 72 13.77 -6.81 -6.29
CA HIS A 72 13.15 -7.15 -7.57
C HIS A 72 11.75 -6.55 -7.70
N TYR A 73 10.95 -6.57 -6.63
CA TYR A 73 9.63 -5.95 -6.64
C TYR A 73 9.72 -4.41 -6.75
N SER A 74 10.62 -3.78 -5.99
CA SER A 74 10.82 -2.33 -6.04
C SER A 74 11.34 -1.82 -7.39
N ARG A 75 12.02 -2.66 -8.17
CA ARG A 75 12.46 -2.31 -9.54
C ARG A 75 11.28 -2.26 -10.52
N ASN A 76 10.30 -3.15 -10.38
CA ASN A 76 9.14 -3.22 -11.28
C ASN A 76 8.16 -2.06 -11.08
N LEU A 77 8.04 -1.52 -9.85
CA LEU A 77 7.18 -0.36 -9.57
C LEU A 77 7.65 0.89 -10.35
N LYS A 78 8.98 1.10 -10.41
CA LYS A 78 9.62 2.24 -11.08
C LYS A 78 9.62 2.20 -12.61
N LEU A 79 9.28 1.06 -13.22
CA LEU A 79 9.38 0.87 -14.67
C LEU A 79 8.06 1.21 -15.40
N LYS A 80 6.93 1.31 -14.69
CA LYS A 80 5.62 1.54 -15.31
C LYS A 80 5.25 3.01 -15.57
N ASP A 81 6.07 3.97 -15.13
CA ASP A 81 5.82 5.41 -15.35
C ASP A 81 6.53 5.98 -16.59
N LYS A 82 6.96 5.12 -17.53
CA LYS A 82 7.80 5.53 -18.68
C LYS A 82 7.34 5.04 -20.06
N VAL A 83 6.05 4.74 -20.23
CA VAL A 83 5.47 4.41 -21.56
C VAL A 83 4.29 5.33 -21.84
#